data_AF-A0A1Y4CU86-F1
#
_entry.id   AF-A0A1Y4CU86-F1
#
_cell.length_a   1.000
_cell.length_b   1.000
_cell.length_c   1.000
_cell.angle_alpha   90.00
_cell.angle_beta   90.00
_cell.angle_gamma   90.00
#
_symmetry.space_group_name_H-M   'P 1'
#
loop_
_entity.id
_entity.type
_entity.pdbx_description
1 polymer ?
#
loop_
_entity_poly.entity_id
_entity_poly.type
_entity_poly.pdbx_seq_one_letter_code
_entity_poly.pdbx_strand_id
1 'polypeptide(L)'
;MEVKLSNNRINLHEIPIVSSIDKNYVSIYSAFLASAISHINTNRNYKFILLVDDVPDYMIFALQKQVMHLSNVSLDVINMNNVIIKSNSENIIDFPRAASFRLYTPKLFPQYEKIIYIDADVIVMHDLAELFDVVLDKYAAVVLDYVINGQINTKKYKTLFVNNYCNAETYYIKYCGLNQRLLNKYFNSGVMLLNLNRLRKENIMSRCLIMLQDKKFAYPDQDILNVLFNGEVLILPQEWNFIPCSRTDYHFSYEITKQRVHAISCLKVIHFAGNKPWEYHKNIQFEELFWLFARKSVYYEKLLENKNNKIYKYLWILKNNFLLKLIKIKFPSLYLIVKKMYKKIKA
;
A
#
# COMPACT_ATOMS: atom_id res chain seq x y z
N MET A 1 12.03 -17.35 -18.35
CA MET A 1 10.98 -18.05 -17.60
C MET A 1 9.67 -17.76 -18.33
N GLU A 2 9.22 -18.71 -19.14
CA GLU A 2 7.97 -18.60 -19.90
C GLU A 2 6.79 -18.80 -18.96
N VAL A 3 6.04 -17.73 -18.70
CA VAL A 3 4.72 -17.82 -18.10
C VAL A 3 3.81 -18.35 -19.21
N LYS A 4 3.30 -19.58 -19.07
CA LYS A 4 2.24 -20.11 -19.94
C LYS A 4 0.97 -19.30 -19.67
N LEU A 5 0.79 -18.21 -20.42
CA LEU A 5 -0.47 -17.50 -20.51
C LEU A 5 -1.35 -18.27 -21.49
N SER A 6 -2.48 -18.79 -21.01
CA SER A 6 -3.55 -19.28 -21.87
C SER A 6 -3.99 -18.16 -22.79
N ASN A 7 -4.03 -18.41 -24.10
CA ASN A 7 -4.58 -17.50 -25.11
C ASN A 7 -6.08 -17.27 -24.86
N ASN A 8 -6.42 -16.42 -23.90
CA ASN A 8 -7.77 -15.90 -23.72
C ASN A 8 -7.88 -14.63 -24.58
N ARG A 9 -8.83 -14.65 -25.51
CA ARG A 9 -9.25 -13.46 -26.26
C ARG A 9 -9.54 -12.34 -25.26
N ILE A 10 -8.88 -11.20 -25.43
CA ILE A 10 -9.12 -10.01 -24.60
C ILE A 10 -10.59 -9.64 -24.73
N ASN A 11 -11.34 -9.74 -23.64
CA ASN A 11 -12.69 -9.19 -23.58
C ASN A 11 -12.55 -7.68 -23.38
N LEU A 12 -12.92 -6.89 -24.39
CA LEU A 12 -12.83 -5.41 -24.37
C LEU A 12 -13.62 -4.76 -23.22
N HIS A 13 -14.44 -5.52 -22.50
CA HIS A 13 -15.21 -5.09 -21.33
C HIS A 13 -14.66 -5.58 -19.98
N GLU A 14 -13.50 -6.23 -19.95
CA GLU A 14 -12.85 -6.71 -18.73
C GLU A 14 -12.00 -5.63 -18.07
N ILE A 15 -12.09 -5.53 -16.74
CA ILE A 15 -11.41 -4.54 -15.92
C ILE A 15 -10.33 -5.26 -15.08
N PRO A 16 -9.04 -5.21 -15.49
CA PRO A 16 -7.94 -5.79 -14.75
C PRO A 16 -7.55 -4.95 -13.52
N ILE A 17 -7.67 -5.55 -12.34
CA ILE A 17 -7.34 -4.96 -11.04
C ILE A 17 -6.26 -5.80 -10.39
N VAL A 18 -5.08 -5.20 -10.19
CA VAL A 18 -3.89 -5.88 -9.69
C VAL A 18 -3.56 -5.40 -8.28
N SER A 19 -3.28 -6.34 -7.39
CA SER A 19 -2.77 -6.08 -6.04
C SER A 19 -1.59 -6.99 -5.74
N SER A 20 -0.76 -6.59 -4.77
CA SER A 20 0.36 -7.42 -4.32
C SER A 20 0.31 -7.61 -2.81
N ILE A 21 0.50 -8.85 -2.33
CA ILE A 21 0.49 -9.16 -0.90
C ILE A 21 1.56 -10.17 -0.52
N ASP A 22 1.94 -10.13 0.75
CA ASP A 22 2.55 -11.27 1.44
C ASP A 22 1.49 -12.04 2.25
N LYS A 23 1.93 -13.10 2.93
CA LYS A 23 1.07 -13.88 3.84
C LYS A 23 0.36 -13.05 4.92
N ASN A 24 0.96 -11.97 5.41
CA ASN A 24 0.40 -11.16 6.48
C ASN A 24 -0.76 -10.29 5.99
N TYR A 25 -0.82 -9.99 4.70
CA TYR A 25 -1.83 -9.14 4.08
C TYR A 25 -3.02 -9.90 3.49
N VAL A 26 -3.06 -11.24 3.54
CA VAL A 26 -4.17 -12.03 2.98
C VAL A 26 -5.51 -11.66 3.60
N SER A 27 -5.59 -11.58 4.93
CA SER A 27 -6.85 -11.27 5.60
C SER A 27 -7.28 -9.82 5.39
N ILE A 28 -6.32 -8.92 5.17
CA ILE A 28 -6.56 -7.51 4.83
C ILE A 28 -7.08 -7.41 3.38
N TYR A 29 -6.45 -8.11 2.44
CA TYR A 29 -6.89 -8.20 1.05
C TYR A 29 -8.32 -8.76 0.93
N SER A 30 -8.69 -9.71 1.78
CA SER A 30 -10.06 -10.23 1.85
C SER A 30 -11.09 -9.14 2.17
N ALA A 31 -10.76 -8.21 3.07
CA ALA A 31 -11.62 -7.06 3.38
C ALA A 31 -11.68 -6.06 2.22
N PHE A 32 -10.53 -5.78 1.57
CA PHE A 32 -10.49 -5.02 0.31
C PHE A 32 -11.41 -5.65 -0.73
N LEU A 33 -11.27 -6.95 -0.99
CA LEU A 33 -12.03 -7.69 -1.98
C LEU A 33 -13.54 -7.63 -1.66
N ALA A 34 -13.92 -7.76 -0.39
CA ALA A 34 -15.30 -7.63 0.06
C ALA A 34 -15.88 -6.23 -0.20
N SER A 35 -15.07 -5.18 0.01
CA SER A 35 -15.46 -3.81 -0.30
C SER A 35 -15.58 -3.56 -1.80
N ALA A 36 -14.64 -4.06 -2.61
CA ALA A 36 -14.68 -3.90 -4.06
C ALA A 36 -15.90 -4.59 -4.67
N ILE A 37 -16.14 -5.86 -4.35
CA ILE A 37 -17.30 -6.62 -4.87
C ILE A 37 -18.65 -6.10 -4.37
N SER A 38 -18.68 -5.34 -3.27
CA SER A 38 -19.93 -4.70 -2.79
C SER A 38 -20.38 -3.54 -3.68
N HIS A 39 -19.53 -3.03 -4.58
CA HIS A 39 -19.79 -1.84 -5.39
C HIS A 39 -19.63 -2.09 -6.90
N ILE A 40 -19.49 -3.34 -7.35
CA ILE A 40 -19.35 -3.64 -8.77
C ILE A 40 -20.63 -3.40 -9.56
N ASN A 41 -20.49 -3.00 -10.81
CA ASN A 41 -21.56 -2.99 -11.80
C ASN A 41 -21.68 -4.37 -12.44
N THR A 42 -22.85 -4.99 -12.35
CA THR A 42 -23.11 -6.34 -12.89
C THR A 42 -23.02 -6.43 -14.42
N ASN A 43 -23.03 -5.29 -15.12
CA ASN A 43 -22.86 -5.22 -16.59
C ASN A 43 -21.38 -5.16 -17.02
N ARG A 44 -20.43 -5.15 -16.07
CA ARG A 44 -18.99 -5.11 -16.32
C ARG A 44 -18.34 -6.38 -15.77
N ASN A 45 -17.24 -6.80 -16.39
CA ASN A 45 -16.46 -7.96 -15.94
C ASN A 45 -15.21 -7.49 -15.20
N TYR A 46 -14.93 -8.05 -14.03
CA TYR A 46 -13.82 -7.67 -13.17
C TYR A 46 -12.83 -8.83 -13.04
N LYS A 47 -11.58 -8.55 -13.38
CA LYS A 47 -10.47 -9.50 -13.28
C LYS A 47 -9.54 -9.04 -12.15
N PHE A 48 -9.75 -9.59 -10.95
CA PHE A 48 -8.79 -9.41 -9.87
C PHE A 48 -7.58 -10.31 -10.11
N ILE A 49 -6.38 -9.76 -9.98
CA ILE A 49 -5.12 -10.48 -10.15
C ILE A 49 -4.24 -10.20 -8.95
N LEU A 50 -3.94 -11.22 -8.17
CA LEU A 50 -3.19 -11.11 -6.92
C LEU A 50 -1.77 -11.63 -7.10
N LEU A 51 -0.79 -10.73 -6.96
CA LEU A 51 0.63 -11.07 -6.95
C LEU A 51 1.03 -11.45 -5.52
N VAL A 52 1.46 -12.68 -5.30
CA VAL A 52 1.66 -13.21 -3.93
C VAL A 52 3.12 -13.53 -3.64
N ASP A 53 3.54 -13.20 -2.42
CA ASP A 53 4.82 -13.59 -1.82
C ASP A 53 4.59 -14.54 -0.63
N ASP A 54 5.04 -15.79 -0.77
CA ASP A 54 5.00 -16.83 0.26
C ASP A 54 3.61 -17.04 0.92
N VAL A 55 2.56 -17.02 0.09
CA VAL A 55 1.18 -17.25 0.54
C VAL A 55 0.79 -18.73 0.33
N PRO A 56 0.38 -19.45 1.37
CA PRO A 56 -0.10 -20.84 1.23
C PRO A 56 -1.36 -20.98 0.37
N ASP A 57 -1.46 -22.06 -0.40
CA ASP A 57 -2.57 -22.31 -1.33
C ASP A 57 -3.94 -22.35 -0.65
N TYR A 58 -4.04 -22.92 0.56
CA TYR A 58 -5.32 -22.92 1.29
C TYR A 58 -5.81 -21.50 1.58
N MET A 59 -4.87 -20.55 1.73
CA MET A 59 -5.23 -19.18 2.01
C MET A 59 -5.80 -18.50 0.76
N ILE A 60 -5.20 -18.79 -0.40
CA ILE A 60 -5.66 -18.36 -1.72
C ILE A 60 -7.02 -18.96 -2.06
N PHE A 61 -7.20 -20.25 -1.80
CA PHE A 61 -8.46 -20.94 -2.05
C PHE A 61 -9.63 -20.26 -1.34
N ALA A 62 -9.45 -19.84 -0.08
CA ALA A 62 -10.47 -19.10 0.65
C ALA A 62 -10.82 -17.76 -0.04
N LEU A 63 -9.82 -17.00 -0.52
CA LEU A 63 -10.08 -15.78 -1.29
C LEU A 63 -10.86 -16.04 -2.58
N GLN A 64 -10.52 -17.12 -3.29
CA GLN A 64 -11.25 -17.52 -4.50
C GLN A 64 -12.71 -17.92 -4.18
N LYS A 65 -12.94 -18.61 -3.06
CA LYS A 65 -14.30 -18.91 -2.57
C LYS A 65 -15.12 -17.65 -2.30
N GLN A 66 -14.48 -16.56 -1.86
CA GLN A 66 -15.17 -15.29 -1.62
C GLN A 66 -15.80 -14.70 -2.89
N VAL A 67 -15.27 -14.98 -4.08
CA VAL A 67 -15.77 -14.41 -5.35
C VAL A 67 -16.40 -15.42 -6.30
N MET A 68 -16.23 -16.73 -6.07
CA MET A 68 -16.63 -17.77 -7.04
C MET A 68 -18.12 -17.81 -7.40
N HIS A 69 -18.98 -17.19 -6.59
CA HIS A 69 -20.42 -17.14 -6.80
C HIS A 69 -20.86 -15.97 -7.71
N LEU A 70 -19.92 -15.09 -8.07
CA LEU A 70 -20.15 -13.91 -8.90
C LEU A 70 -19.73 -14.23 -10.34
N SER A 71 -20.67 -14.25 -11.27
CA SER A 71 -20.41 -14.62 -12.68
C SER A 71 -19.54 -13.60 -13.43
N ASN A 72 -19.55 -12.34 -12.98
CA ASN A 72 -18.82 -11.23 -13.61
C ASN A 72 -17.52 -10.87 -12.86
N VAL A 73 -17.08 -11.69 -11.92
CA VAL A 73 -15.85 -11.47 -11.14
C VAL A 73 -14.99 -12.73 -11.17
N SER A 74 -13.68 -12.57 -11.36
CA SER A 74 -12.72 -13.65 -11.15
C SER A 74 -11.50 -13.17 -10.37
N LEU A 75 -10.83 -14.10 -9.69
CA LEU A 75 -9.59 -13.88 -8.95
C LEU A 75 -8.53 -14.87 -9.40
N ASP A 76 -7.54 -14.37 -10.13
CA ASP A 76 -6.34 -15.10 -10.51
C ASP A 76 -5.19 -14.76 -9.56
N VAL A 77 -4.28 -15.70 -9.38
CA VAL A 77 -3.11 -15.53 -8.51
C VAL A 77 -1.85 -15.85 -9.28
N ILE A 78 -0.85 -14.97 -9.14
CA ILE A 78 0.49 -15.15 -9.70
C ILE A 78 1.46 -15.24 -8.53
N ASN A 79 2.10 -16.41 -8.39
CA ASN A 79 3.15 -16.61 -7.40
C ASN A 79 4.44 -15.93 -7.84
N MET A 80 4.92 -15.01 -7.01
CA MET A 80 6.10 -14.18 -7.28
C MET A 80 7.34 -14.63 -6.47
N ASN A 81 7.30 -15.82 -5.84
CA ASN A 81 8.37 -16.30 -4.96
C ASN A 81 9.75 -16.30 -5.65
N ASN A 82 9.77 -16.66 -6.93
CA ASN A 82 10.99 -16.75 -7.75
C ASN A 82 11.44 -15.40 -8.33
N VAL A 83 10.71 -14.31 -8.10
CA VAL A 83 11.08 -12.99 -8.59
C VAL A 83 12.14 -12.38 -7.68
N ILE A 84 13.35 -12.32 -8.21
CA ILE A 84 14.49 -11.72 -7.51
C ILE A 84 14.40 -10.20 -7.65
N ILE A 85 14.13 -9.52 -6.53
CA ILE A 85 14.25 -8.06 -6.42
C ILE A 85 15.54 -7.80 -5.66
N LYS A 86 16.57 -7.38 -6.38
CA LYS A 86 17.81 -6.94 -5.76
C LYS A 86 17.60 -5.51 -5.27
N SER A 87 17.64 -5.30 -3.96
CA SER A 87 17.75 -3.99 -3.34
C SER A 87 19.10 -3.86 -2.65
N ASN A 88 19.63 -2.65 -2.54
CA ASN A 88 20.86 -2.39 -1.78
C ASN A 88 20.68 -2.88 -0.31
N SER A 89 21.52 -3.81 0.12
CA SER A 89 21.29 -4.73 1.27
C SER A 89 21.42 -4.13 2.67
N GLU A 90 21.74 -2.84 2.79
CA GLU A 90 21.79 -2.14 4.09
C GLU A 90 20.55 -1.24 4.26
N ASN A 91 19.37 -1.84 4.13
CA ASN A 91 18.09 -1.22 4.44
C ASN A 91 17.96 -1.00 5.96
N ILE A 92 17.55 0.20 6.38
CA ILE A 92 17.21 0.50 7.79
C ILE A 92 15.78 0.07 8.11
N ILE A 93 14.95 -0.11 7.06
CA ILE A 93 13.55 -0.54 7.13
C ILE A 93 13.35 -1.63 6.08
N ASP A 94 13.00 -2.84 6.52
CA ASP A 94 12.61 -3.93 5.62
C ASP A 94 11.28 -3.58 4.94
N PHE A 95 11.35 -2.95 3.77
CA PHE A 95 10.17 -2.74 2.95
C PHE A 95 9.74 -4.09 2.34
N PRO A 96 8.47 -4.51 2.43
CA PRO A 96 8.05 -5.82 1.94
C PRO A 96 8.35 -5.98 0.45
N ARG A 97 8.97 -7.09 0.06
CA ARG A 97 9.25 -7.41 -1.35
C ARG A 97 7.99 -7.33 -2.21
N ALA A 98 6.86 -7.80 -1.66
CA ALA A 98 5.56 -7.76 -2.31
C ALA A 98 5.16 -6.36 -2.80
N ALA A 99 5.51 -5.30 -2.07
CA ALA A 99 5.15 -3.94 -2.46
C ALA A 99 5.85 -3.49 -3.76
N SER A 100 7.01 -4.07 -4.10
CA SER A 100 7.72 -3.82 -5.36
C SER A 100 7.20 -4.63 -6.55
N PHE A 101 6.31 -5.62 -6.35
CA PHE A 101 5.75 -6.41 -7.46
C PHE A 101 4.93 -5.58 -8.44
N ARG A 102 4.37 -4.45 -8.00
CA ARG A 102 3.68 -3.48 -8.87
C ARG A 102 4.52 -3.03 -10.06
N LEU A 103 5.84 -2.97 -9.90
CA LEU A 103 6.78 -2.56 -10.94
C LEU A 103 6.81 -3.56 -12.12
N TYR A 104 6.49 -4.83 -11.88
CA TYR A 104 6.48 -5.89 -12.89
C TYR A 104 5.22 -5.91 -13.75
N THR A 105 4.19 -5.10 -13.41
CA THR A 105 2.92 -5.07 -14.13
C THR A 105 3.04 -4.90 -15.65
N PRO A 106 3.93 -4.05 -16.22
CA PRO A 106 4.00 -3.91 -17.68
C PRO A 106 4.49 -5.18 -18.39
N LYS A 107 5.30 -6.00 -17.69
CA LYS A 107 5.88 -7.25 -18.19
C LYS A 107 4.95 -8.44 -17.99
N LEU A 108 4.28 -8.52 -16.83
CA LEU A 108 3.37 -9.63 -16.51
C LEU A 108 2.11 -9.62 -17.37
N PHE A 109 1.73 -8.44 -17.86
CA PHE A 109 0.44 -8.21 -18.50
C PHE A 109 0.58 -7.59 -19.90
N PRO A 110 1.23 -8.27 -20.86
CA PRO A 110 1.40 -7.76 -22.23
C PRO A 110 0.06 -7.58 -22.97
N GLN A 111 -0.98 -8.31 -22.57
CA GLN A 111 -2.31 -8.28 -23.18
C GLN A 111 -3.13 -7.04 -22.80
N TYR A 112 -2.79 -6.34 -21.71
CA TYR A 112 -3.54 -5.16 -21.28
C TYR A 112 -2.80 -3.88 -21.66
N GLU A 113 -3.54 -2.92 -22.20
CA GLU A 113 -3.05 -1.56 -22.46
C GLU A 113 -3.04 -0.72 -21.18
N LYS A 114 -4.00 -0.97 -20.30
CA LYS A 114 -4.24 -0.23 -19.07
C LYS A 114 -4.68 -1.18 -17.97
N ILE A 115 -4.25 -0.93 -16.73
CA ILE A 115 -4.68 -1.68 -15.55
C ILE A 115 -4.92 -0.75 -14.36
N ILE A 116 -5.74 -1.19 -13.41
CA ILE A 116 -5.74 -0.59 -12.06
C ILE A 116 -4.74 -1.37 -11.21
N TYR A 117 -3.79 -0.68 -10.62
CA TYR A 117 -3.03 -1.20 -9.49
C TYR A 117 -3.59 -0.60 -8.19
N ILE A 118 -3.84 -1.45 -7.20
CA ILE A 118 -4.40 -1.04 -5.92
C ILE A 118 -3.80 -1.86 -4.77
N ASP A 119 -3.35 -1.17 -3.72
CA ASP A 119 -2.81 -1.82 -2.52
C ASP A 119 -3.90 -2.54 -1.73
N ALA A 120 -3.51 -3.56 -0.96
CA ALA A 120 -4.45 -4.44 -0.28
C ALA A 120 -5.09 -3.81 0.96
N ASP A 121 -4.45 -2.81 1.55
CA ASP A 121 -4.88 -2.06 2.74
C ASP A 121 -5.78 -0.87 2.41
N VAL A 122 -6.69 -1.08 1.46
CA VAL A 122 -7.71 -0.10 1.09
C VAL A 122 -9.12 -0.65 1.29
N ILE A 123 -10.07 0.26 1.40
CA ILE A 123 -11.50 -0.02 1.33
C ILE A 123 -12.10 0.79 0.19
N VAL A 124 -12.77 0.08 -0.70
CA VAL A 124 -13.43 0.64 -1.88
C VAL A 124 -14.88 0.97 -1.52
N MET A 125 -15.30 2.19 -1.85
CA MET A 125 -16.63 2.75 -1.58
C MET A 125 -17.44 3.00 -2.85
N HIS A 126 -16.84 2.84 -4.04
CA HIS A 126 -17.45 3.07 -5.36
C HIS A 126 -16.90 2.07 -6.39
N ASP A 127 -17.58 1.94 -7.53
CA ASP A 127 -17.15 1.04 -8.60
C ASP A 127 -15.77 1.44 -9.17
N LEU A 128 -14.81 0.52 -9.11
CA LEU A 128 -13.47 0.73 -9.68
C LEU A 128 -13.50 0.86 -11.21
N ALA A 129 -14.60 0.47 -11.87
CA ALA A 129 -14.79 0.73 -13.29
C ALA A 129 -14.74 2.22 -13.64
N GLU A 130 -15.22 3.10 -12.76
CA GLU A 130 -15.15 4.54 -12.98
C GLU A 130 -13.69 5.03 -13.07
N LEU A 131 -12.78 4.46 -12.26
CA LEU A 131 -11.35 4.74 -12.36
C LEU A 131 -10.79 4.17 -13.66
N PHE A 132 -11.19 2.95 -14.03
CA PHE A 132 -10.73 2.32 -15.26
C PHE A 132 -11.16 3.10 -16.50
N ASP A 133 -12.31 3.75 -16.48
CA ASP A 133 -12.84 4.49 -17.64
C ASP A 133 -12.17 5.86 -17.84
N VAL A 134 -11.33 6.31 -16.91
CA VAL A 134 -10.54 7.53 -17.06
C VAL A 134 -9.65 7.47 -18.30
N VAL A 135 -9.76 8.50 -19.13
CA VAL A 135 -8.91 8.70 -20.32
C VAL A 135 -7.48 8.98 -19.85
N LEU A 136 -6.52 8.18 -20.33
CA LEU A 136 -5.14 8.21 -19.87
C LEU A 136 -4.15 8.23 -21.03
N ASP A 137 -3.51 9.39 -21.24
CA ASP A 137 -2.41 9.61 -22.19
C ASP A 137 -1.02 9.67 -21.50
N LYS A 138 -1.03 9.83 -20.18
CA LYS A 138 0.15 9.90 -19.29
C LYS A 138 0.62 8.50 -18.86
N TYR A 139 1.70 8.43 -18.05
CA TYR A 139 2.15 7.15 -17.50
C TYR A 139 1.11 6.52 -16.58
N ALA A 140 0.44 7.35 -15.78
CA ALA A 140 -0.57 6.90 -14.84
C ALA A 140 -1.57 8.01 -14.48
N ALA A 141 -2.76 7.61 -14.04
CA ALA A 141 -3.65 8.46 -13.23
C ALA A 141 -3.46 8.09 -11.76
N VAL A 142 -3.18 9.10 -10.92
CA VAL A 142 -2.70 8.93 -9.54
C VAL A 142 -3.23 10.05 -8.64
N VAL A 143 -3.20 9.86 -7.33
CA VAL A 143 -3.60 10.88 -6.35
C VAL A 143 -2.36 11.44 -5.64
N LEU A 144 -2.33 12.76 -5.44
CA LEU A 144 -1.24 13.40 -4.67
C LEU A 144 -1.15 12.81 -3.26
N ASP A 145 0.07 12.51 -2.81
CA ASP A 145 0.28 11.98 -1.47
C ASP A 145 0.14 13.09 -0.43
N TYR A 146 -0.99 13.08 0.28
CA TYR A 146 -1.27 14.08 1.28
C TYR A 146 -0.23 14.12 2.40
N VAL A 147 0.22 12.95 2.86
CA VAL A 147 1.15 12.83 3.99
C VAL A 147 2.49 13.41 3.60
N ILE A 148 3.02 13.04 2.43
CA ILE A 148 4.30 13.56 1.94
C ILE A 148 4.20 15.06 1.64
N ASN A 149 3.09 15.54 1.08
CA ASN A 149 2.88 16.97 0.86
C ASN A 149 2.92 17.77 2.17
N GLY A 150 2.28 17.26 3.23
CA GLY A 150 2.33 17.85 4.57
C GLY A 150 3.74 17.90 5.14
N GLN A 151 4.52 16.83 4.97
CA GLN A 151 5.92 16.77 5.41
C GLN A 151 6.80 17.80 4.68
N ILE A 152 6.63 17.94 3.36
CA ILE A 152 7.41 18.87 2.54
C ILE A 152 7.14 20.32 2.94
N ASN A 153 5.87 20.68 3.19
CA ASN A 153 5.49 22.03 3.58
C ASN A 153 5.89 22.37 5.03
N THR A 154 6.07 21.37 5.90
CA THR A 154 6.62 21.58 7.24
C THR A 154 8.14 21.67 7.20
N LYS A 155 8.68 22.89 7.03
CA LYS A 155 10.14 23.18 6.92
C LYS A 155 11.06 22.54 7.99
N LYS A 156 10.53 22.17 9.17
CA LYS A 156 11.29 21.53 10.27
C LYS A 156 11.12 20.01 10.36
N TYR A 157 10.38 19.37 9.45
CA TYR A 157 10.15 17.93 9.51
C TYR A 157 11.40 17.15 9.13
N LYS A 158 11.98 16.43 10.10
CA LYS A 158 13.07 15.49 9.87
C LYS A 158 12.48 14.21 9.28
N THR A 159 12.82 13.88 8.03
CA THR A 159 12.49 12.58 7.44
C THR A 159 13.32 11.51 8.14
N LEU A 160 12.71 10.79 9.08
CA LEU A 160 13.36 9.76 9.90
C LEU A 160 13.88 8.56 9.11
N PHE A 161 13.57 8.47 7.82
CA PHE A 161 13.68 7.25 7.03
C PHE A 161 15.07 6.99 6.45
N VAL A 162 15.96 7.99 6.43
CA VAL A 162 17.33 7.81 5.94
C VAL A 162 18.28 8.53 6.89
N ASN A 163 19.13 7.76 7.58
CA ASN A 163 19.97 8.18 8.72
C ASN A 163 20.88 9.41 8.48
N ASN A 164 20.96 9.94 7.25
CA ASN A 164 21.82 11.07 6.88
C ASN A 164 21.07 12.33 6.39
N TYR A 165 19.74 12.32 6.26
CA TYR A 165 18.98 13.47 5.73
C TYR A 165 18.18 14.20 6.82
N CYS A 166 18.54 15.46 7.03
CA CYS A 166 18.01 16.26 8.14
C CYS A 166 16.59 16.79 7.92
N ASN A 167 16.07 16.79 6.69
CA ASN A 167 14.71 17.23 6.36
C ASN A 167 14.20 16.68 5.01
N ALA A 168 12.88 16.77 4.81
CA ALA A 168 12.20 16.29 3.60
C ALA A 168 12.76 16.91 2.30
N GLU A 169 13.05 18.21 2.31
CA GLU A 169 13.61 18.92 1.15
C GLU A 169 14.95 18.33 0.72
N THR A 170 15.86 18.08 1.67
CA THR A 170 17.18 17.50 1.38
C THR A 170 17.04 16.08 0.81
N TYR A 171 16.12 15.29 1.35
CA TYR A 171 15.86 13.94 0.85
C TYR A 171 15.27 13.95 -0.56
N TYR A 172 14.15 14.64 -0.77
CA TYR A 172 13.47 14.56 -2.07
C TYR A 172 14.19 15.37 -3.16
N ILE A 173 14.66 16.59 -2.85
CA ILE A 173 15.31 17.44 -3.86
C ILE A 173 16.74 16.96 -4.11
N LYS A 174 17.57 16.89 -3.07
CA LYS A 174 19.02 16.65 -3.28
C LYS A 174 19.33 15.18 -3.51
N TYR A 175 18.65 14.26 -2.83
CA TYR A 175 18.94 12.83 -2.95
C TYR A 175 18.12 12.14 -4.05
N CYS A 176 16.79 12.29 -4.05
CA CYS A 176 15.95 11.66 -5.08
C CYS A 176 16.05 12.39 -6.44
N GLY A 177 16.41 13.68 -6.45
CA GLY A 177 16.48 14.48 -7.67
C GLY A 177 15.15 15.07 -8.11
N LEU A 178 14.17 15.17 -7.21
CA LEU A 178 12.87 15.77 -7.49
C LEU A 178 12.93 17.28 -7.30
N ASN A 179 12.90 18.06 -8.38
CA ASN A 179 12.78 19.51 -8.25
C ASN A 179 11.43 19.93 -7.60
N GLN A 180 11.30 21.19 -7.20
CA GLN A 180 10.11 21.69 -6.50
C GLN A 180 8.80 21.49 -7.29
N ARG A 181 8.84 21.60 -8.62
CA ARG A 181 7.67 21.37 -9.48
C ARG A 181 7.22 19.91 -9.41
N LEU A 182 8.16 18.96 -9.40
CA LEU A 182 7.86 17.53 -9.27
C LEU A 182 7.36 17.19 -7.87
N LEU A 183 7.93 17.82 -6.84
CA LEU A 183 7.48 17.63 -5.46
C LEU A 183 6.03 18.04 -5.23
N ASN A 184 5.59 19.13 -5.85
CA ASN A 184 4.19 19.55 -5.79
C ASN A 184 3.23 18.56 -6.48
N LYS A 185 3.78 17.63 -7.27
CA LYS A 185 3.05 16.54 -7.94
C LYS A 185 3.36 15.17 -7.35
N TYR A 186 4.01 15.11 -6.19
CA TYR A 186 4.38 13.84 -5.58
C TYR A 186 3.12 13.04 -5.24
N PHE A 187 3.02 11.82 -5.77
CA PHE A 187 1.83 10.98 -5.69
C PHE A 187 2.04 9.73 -4.84
N ASN A 188 0.93 9.23 -4.30
CA ASN A 188 0.91 7.96 -3.57
C ASN A 188 0.79 6.80 -4.57
N SER A 189 1.60 5.75 -4.44
CA SER A 189 1.61 4.62 -5.37
C SER A 189 0.54 3.57 -5.08
N GLY A 190 -0.29 3.73 -4.04
CA GLY A 190 -1.23 2.70 -3.60
C GLY A 190 -2.55 2.60 -4.36
N VAL A 191 -2.89 3.60 -5.18
CA VAL A 191 -4.01 3.53 -6.13
C VAL A 191 -3.57 4.21 -7.42
N MET A 192 -3.46 3.45 -8.51
CA MET A 192 -2.97 3.94 -9.79
C MET A 192 -3.73 3.29 -10.95
N LEU A 193 -4.10 4.10 -11.94
CA LEU A 193 -4.44 3.59 -13.27
C LEU A 193 -3.17 3.67 -14.12
N LEU A 194 -2.61 2.54 -14.53
CA LEU A 194 -1.31 2.47 -15.22
C LEU A 194 -1.49 2.31 -16.73
N ASN A 195 -0.78 3.12 -17.51
CA ASN A 195 -0.70 2.99 -18.97
C ASN A 195 0.41 2.00 -19.35
N LEU A 196 0.09 0.72 -19.41
CA LEU A 196 1.09 -0.32 -19.65
C LEU A 196 1.74 -0.22 -21.03
N ASN A 197 1.03 0.26 -22.05
CA ASN A 197 1.60 0.50 -23.38
C ASN A 197 2.77 1.49 -23.32
N ARG A 198 2.58 2.62 -22.63
CA ARG A 198 3.63 3.63 -22.44
C ARG A 198 4.76 3.11 -21.54
N LEU A 199 4.43 2.46 -20.44
CA LEU A 199 5.43 1.90 -19.51
C LEU A 199 6.35 0.87 -20.19
N ARG A 200 5.79 0.04 -21.08
CA ARG A 200 6.57 -0.90 -21.92
C ARG A 200 7.42 -0.18 -22.94
N LYS A 201 6.85 0.75 -23.72
CA LYS A 201 7.56 1.53 -24.76
C LYS A 201 8.81 2.21 -24.20
N GLU A 202 8.74 2.67 -22.96
CA GLU A 202 9.81 3.43 -22.31
C GLU A 202 10.64 2.61 -21.31
N ASN A 203 10.45 1.29 -21.29
CA ASN A 203 11.18 0.34 -20.44
C ASN A 203 11.19 0.72 -18.95
N ILE A 204 10.08 1.25 -18.45
CA ILE A 204 10.02 1.81 -17.09
C ILE A 204 10.34 0.76 -16.03
N MET A 205 9.81 -0.47 -16.15
CA MET A 205 10.12 -1.57 -15.22
C MET A 205 11.64 -1.74 -15.04
N SER A 206 12.38 -1.87 -16.14
CA SER A 206 13.83 -2.09 -16.10
C SER A 206 14.55 -0.93 -15.44
N ARG A 207 14.14 0.31 -15.72
CA ARG A 207 14.69 1.52 -15.08
C ARG A 207 14.41 1.53 -13.57
N CYS A 208 13.21 1.14 -13.15
CA CYS A 208 12.88 1.01 -11.72
C CYS A 208 13.79 -0.01 -11.02
N LEU A 209 13.98 -1.19 -11.62
CA LEU A 209 14.81 -2.25 -11.05
C LEU A 209 16.28 -1.86 -10.94
N ILE A 210 16.80 -1.07 -11.88
CA ILE A 210 18.16 -0.51 -11.81
C ILE A 210 18.25 0.48 -10.63
N MET A 211 17.27 1.38 -10.49
CA MET A 211 17.26 2.36 -9.39
C MET A 211 17.13 1.73 -8.00
N LEU A 212 16.36 0.64 -7.87
CA LEU A 212 16.27 -0.14 -6.61
C LEU A 212 17.61 -0.75 -6.18
N GLN A 213 18.46 -1.08 -7.15
CA GLN A 213 19.81 -1.61 -6.89
C GLN A 213 20.81 -0.49 -6.55
N ASP A 214 20.70 0.64 -7.24
CA ASP A 214 21.65 1.75 -7.17
C ASP A 214 21.48 2.64 -5.92
N LYS A 215 20.23 2.94 -5.54
CA LYS A 215 19.92 3.93 -4.49
C LYS A 215 18.97 3.38 -3.42
N LYS A 216 19.04 3.99 -2.24
CA LYS A 216 18.20 3.68 -1.07
C LYS A 216 17.13 4.74 -0.89
N PHE A 217 15.90 4.38 -1.22
CA PHE A 217 14.74 5.25 -1.10
C PHE A 217 13.96 4.93 0.18
N ALA A 218 13.35 5.96 0.78
CA ALA A 218 12.47 5.85 1.93
C ALA A 218 11.19 5.08 1.62
N TYR A 219 10.61 5.31 0.43
CA TYR A 219 9.47 4.56 -0.10
C TYR A 219 9.88 4.00 -1.48
N PRO A 220 10.51 2.81 -1.54
CA PRO A 220 11.30 2.40 -2.69
C PRO A 220 10.60 2.47 -4.04
N ASP A 221 9.48 1.80 -4.20
CA ASP A 221 8.69 1.81 -5.43
C ASP A 221 8.05 3.19 -5.69
N GLN A 222 7.50 3.83 -4.66
CA GLN A 222 6.80 5.11 -4.79
C GLN A 222 7.74 6.25 -5.21
N ASP A 223 8.90 6.38 -4.56
CA ASP A 223 9.89 7.42 -4.86
C ASP A 223 10.44 7.24 -6.27
N ILE A 224 10.77 6.01 -6.65
CA ILE A 224 11.29 5.69 -7.98
C ILE A 224 10.26 6.03 -9.06
N LEU A 225 8.98 5.69 -8.86
CA LEU A 225 7.92 6.04 -9.80
C LEU A 225 7.74 7.56 -9.91
N ASN A 226 7.79 8.29 -8.79
CA ASN A 226 7.73 9.75 -8.78
C ASN A 226 8.90 10.40 -9.55
N VAL A 227 10.11 9.82 -9.45
CA VAL A 227 11.29 10.26 -10.23
C VAL A 227 11.11 9.94 -11.71
N LEU A 228 10.78 8.69 -12.05
CA LEU A 228 10.76 8.22 -13.43
C LEU A 228 9.58 8.75 -14.24
N PHE A 229 8.42 8.94 -13.62
CA PHE A 229 7.25 9.53 -14.30
C PHE A 229 7.43 11.03 -14.52
N ASN A 230 8.35 11.69 -13.80
CA ASN A 230 8.74 13.09 -14.02
C ASN A 230 7.54 14.06 -14.14
N GLY A 231 6.50 13.81 -13.34
CA GLY A 231 5.28 14.62 -13.33
C GLY A 231 4.36 14.46 -14.56
N GLU A 232 4.65 13.53 -15.47
CA GLU A 232 3.77 13.08 -16.55
C GLU A 232 2.75 12.07 -16.03
N VAL A 233 1.89 12.56 -15.14
CA VAL A 233 0.77 11.83 -14.54
C VAL A 233 -0.49 12.68 -14.62
N LEU A 234 -1.63 12.01 -14.74
CA LEU A 234 -2.94 12.63 -14.54
C LEU A 234 -3.24 12.64 -13.03
N ILE A 235 -3.48 13.83 -12.46
CA ILE A 235 -3.80 13.95 -11.04
C ILE A 235 -5.31 13.75 -10.84
N LEU A 236 -5.64 12.71 -10.09
CA LEU A 236 -7.00 12.38 -9.67
C LEU A 236 -7.38 13.15 -8.39
N PRO A 237 -8.68 13.39 -8.18
CA PRO A 237 -9.21 13.90 -6.93
C PRO A 237 -8.84 13.04 -5.71
N GLN A 238 -8.79 13.66 -4.53
CA GLN A 238 -8.36 13.02 -3.27
C GLN A 238 -9.27 11.85 -2.85
N GLU A 239 -10.54 11.83 -3.27
CA GLU A 239 -11.46 10.74 -2.95
C GLU A 239 -11.06 9.38 -3.53
N TRP A 240 -10.22 9.35 -4.58
CA TRP A 240 -9.73 8.11 -5.21
C TRP A 240 -8.59 7.43 -4.45
N ASN A 241 -8.00 8.07 -3.45
CA ASN A 241 -6.96 7.51 -2.58
C ASN A 241 -6.88 8.36 -1.30
N PHE A 242 -7.95 8.33 -0.51
CA PHE A 242 -8.02 9.11 0.71
C PHE A 242 -7.25 8.41 1.81
N ILE A 243 -6.12 8.98 2.24
CA ILE A 243 -5.35 8.47 3.37
C ILE A 243 -5.85 9.14 4.67
N PRO A 244 -6.42 8.37 5.62
CA PRO A 244 -6.68 8.84 6.98
C PRO A 244 -5.40 9.36 7.63
N CYS A 245 -5.39 10.65 7.99
CA CYS A 245 -4.22 11.27 8.61
C CYS A 245 -4.70 12.17 9.76
N SER A 246 -4.33 11.79 10.98
CA SER A 246 -4.65 12.54 12.21
C SER A 246 -3.45 13.38 12.71
N ARG A 247 -2.44 13.62 11.86
CA ARG A 247 -1.24 14.37 12.22
C ARG A 247 -1.55 15.87 12.28
N THR A 248 -1.38 16.46 13.45
CA THR A 248 -1.59 17.90 13.69
C THR A 248 -0.32 18.73 13.52
N ASP A 249 0.84 18.09 13.38
CA ASP A 249 2.14 18.73 13.21
C ASP A 249 2.55 18.94 11.74
N TYR A 250 1.68 18.53 10.80
CA TYR A 250 1.89 18.74 9.38
C TYR A 250 1.20 20.02 8.92
N HIS A 251 1.89 20.79 8.08
CA HIS A 251 1.36 21.98 7.45
C HIS A 251 0.90 21.61 6.04
N PHE A 252 -0.37 21.84 5.74
CA PHE A 252 -0.93 21.56 4.43
C PHE A 252 -1.27 22.87 3.73
N SER A 253 -1.19 22.89 2.40
CA SER A 253 -1.67 24.04 1.64
C SER A 253 -3.19 24.15 1.76
N TYR A 254 -3.69 25.38 1.59
CA TYR A 254 -5.13 25.64 1.62
C TYR A 254 -5.88 24.80 0.58
N GLU A 255 -5.36 24.73 -0.65
CA GLU A 255 -5.98 23.97 -1.74
C GLU A 255 -6.09 22.47 -1.43
N ILE A 256 -5.01 21.86 -0.91
CA ILE A 256 -5.02 20.43 -0.58
C ILE A 256 -5.94 20.15 0.61
N THR A 257 -5.99 21.07 1.59
CA THR A 257 -6.93 20.99 2.71
C THR A 257 -8.38 21.04 2.21
N LYS A 258 -8.70 21.96 1.30
CA LYS A 258 -10.02 22.09 0.68
C LYS A 258 -10.41 20.83 -0.10
N GLN A 259 -9.50 20.29 -0.91
CA GLN A 259 -9.72 19.05 -1.66
C GLN A 259 -10.03 17.86 -0.74
N ARG A 260 -9.37 17.78 0.42
CA ARG A 260 -9.64 16.70 1.38
C ARG A 260 -10.94 16.85 2.14
N VAL A 261 -11.28 18.08 2.53
CA VAL A 261 -12.58 18.34 3.15
C VAL A 261 -13.70 17.95 2.18
N HIS A 262 -13.54 18.26 0.89
CA HIS A 262 -14.46 17.81 -0.15
C HIS A 262 -14.47 16.28 -0.29
N ALA A 263 -13.30 15.63 -0.35
CA ALA A 263 -13.21 14.18 -0.51
C ALA A 263 -13.94 13.40 0.59
N ILE A 264 -14.01 13.92 1.81
CA ILE A 264 -14.76 13.29 2.92
C ILE A 264 -16.24 13.10 2.59
N SER A 265 -16.86 13.98 1.78
CA SER A 265 -18.27 13.84 1.41
C SER A 265 -18.52 12.91 0.22
N CYS A 266 -17.46 12.44 -0.46
CA CYS A 266 -17.57 11.64 -1.69
C CYS A 266 -16.48 10.55 -1.80
N LEU A 267 -16.07 9.96 -0.68
CA LEU A 267 -15.02 8.95 -0.62
C LEU A 267 -15.26 7.80 -1.63
N LYS A 268 -14.25 7.51 -2.46
CA LYS A 268 -14.26 6.38 -3.41
C LYS A 268 -13.32 5.27 -2.97
N VAL A 269 -12.13 5.61 -2.46
CA VAL A 269 -11.18 4.65 -1.88
C VAL A 269 -10.56 5.24 -0.63
N ILE A 270 -10.62 4.51 0.48
CA ILE A 270 -9.98 4.83 1.75
C ILE A 270 -8.74 3.97 1.86
N HIS A 271 -7.56 4.57 1.87
CA HIS A 271 -6.30 3.86 1.93
C HIS A 271 -5.69 4.00 3.32
N PHE A 272 -5.68 2.90 4.08
CA PHE A 272 -5.11 2.86 5.41
C PHE A 272 -3.58 2.79 5.36
N ALA A 273 -2.89 3.63 4.59
CA ALA A 273 -1.43 3.60 4.40
C ALA A 273 -0.64 3.83 5.70
N GLY A 274 -1.21 4.59 6.65
CA GLY A 274 -0.64 4.91 7.96
C GLY A 274 -1.21 4.06 9.09
N ASN A 275 -2.04 4.67 9.94
CA ASN A 275 -2.66 3.96 11.06
C ASN A 275 -3.62 2.88 10.55
N LYS A 276 -3.34 1.62 10.92
CA LYS A 276 -4.08 0.44 10.44
C LYS A 276 -5.22 0.03 11.38
N PRO A 277 -6.48 -0.13 10.91
CA PRO A 277 -7.62 -0.61 11.70
C PRO A 277 -7.42 -1.96 12.41
N TRP A 278 -6.63 -2.85 11.82
CA TRP A 278 -6.29 -4.17 12.36
C TRP A 278 -5.08 -4.15 13.30
N GLU A 279 -4.61 -2.97 13.70
CA GLU A 279 -3.53 -2.76 14.65
C GLU A 279 -3.98 -1.97 15.87
N TYR A 280 -3.04 -1.74 16.79
CA TYR A 280 -3.28 -0.95 17.99
C TYR A 280 -2.97 0.52 17.72
N HIS A 281 -3.85 1.19 16.98
CA HIS A 281 -3.85 2.65 16.85
C HIS A 281 -5.16 3.20 17.41
N LYS A 282 -5.13 4.42 17.96
CA LYS A 282 -6.32 5.10 18.48
C LYS A 282 -6.84 6.12 17.47
N ASN A 283 -8.15 6.35 17.48
CA ASN A 283 -8.82 7.41 16.71
C ASN A 283 -8.50 7.32 15.20
N ILE A 284 -8.58 6.12 14.64
CA ILE A 284 -8.40 5.90 13.21
C ILE A 284 -9.65 6.41 12.51
N GLN A 285 -9.51 7.43 11.67
CA GLN A 285 -10.63 7.95 10.89
C GLN A 285 -11.13 6.86 9.95
N PHE A 286 -12.46 6.67 9.91
CA PHE A 286 -13.14 5.67 9.07
C PHE A 286 -12.83 4.21 9.40
N GLU A 287 -12.36 3.90 10.61
CA GLU A 287 -12.10 2.53 11.06
C GLU A 287 -13.35 1.64 10.95
N GLU A 288 -14.51 2.22 11.23
CA GLU A 288 -15.81 1.56 11.15
C GLU A 288 -16.12 1.02 9.75
N LEU A 289 -15.68 1.73 8.70
CA LEU A 289 -15.86 1.29 7.31
C LEU A 289 -14.96 0.10 6.99
N PHE A 290 -13.72 0.07 7.51
CA PHE A 290 -12.89 -1.14 7.40
C PHE A 290 -13.58 -2.34 8.05
N TRP A 291 -14.06 -2.20 9.29
CA TRP A 291 -14.70 -3.31 10.00
C TRP A 291 -16.06 -3.70 9.40
N LEU A 292 -16.76 -2.79 8.73
CA LEU A 292 -17.99 -3.08 7.99
C LEU A 292 -17.73 -4.09 6.87
N PHE A 293 -16.70 -3.88 6.05
CA PHE A 293 -16.38 -4.81 4.95
C PHE A 293 -15.56 -6.01 5.40
N ALA A 294 -14.73 -5.88 6.45
CA ALA A 294 -14.07 -7.03 7.06
C ALA A 294 -15.07 -8.10 7.50
N ARG A 295 -16.23 -7.71 8.05
CA ARG A 295 -17.33 -8.63 8.42
C ARG A 295 -17.93 -9.40 7.25
N LYS A 296 -17.81 -8.87 6.03
CA LYS A 296 -18.29 -9.52 4.79
C LYS A 296 -17.21 -10.40 4.14
N SER A 297 -16.02 -10.45 4.73
CA SER A 297 -14.85 -11.13 4.16
C SER A 297 -14.71 -12.54 4.74
N VAL A 298 -14.11 -13.47 3.97
CA VAL A 298 -13.89 -14.86 4.43
C VAL A 298 -12.88 -14.97 5.58
N TYR A 299 -12.14 -13.89 5.88
CA TYR A 299 -11.13 -13.83 6.92
C TYR A 299 -11.49 -12.94 8.11
N TYR A 300 -12.78 -12.66 8.33
CA TYR A 300 -13.21 -11.78 9.42
C TYR A 300 -12.71 -12.24 10.80
N GLU A 301 -12.92 -13.51 11.13
CA GLU A 301 -12.51 -14.10 12.41
C GLU A 301 -10.99 -14.03 12.57
N LYS A 302 -10.25 -14.26 11.48
CA LYS A 302 -8.78 -14.16 11.49
C LYS A 302 -8.30 -12.73 11.73
N LEU A 303 -8.97 -11.72 11.17
CA LEU A 303 -8.68 -10.31 11.45
C LEU A 303 -8.91 -9.96 12.92
N LEU A 304 -10.02 -10.43 13.51
CA LEU A 304 -10.31 -10.24 14.93
C LEU A 304 -9.26 -10.92 15.82
N GLU A 305 -8.93 -12.17 15.54
CA GLU A 305 -7.90 -12.93 16.26
C GLU A 305 -6.56 -12.20 16.21
N ASN A 306 -6.12 -11.77 15.01
CA ASN A 306 -4.87 -11.04 14.83
C ASN A 306 -4.85 -9.72 15.61
N LYS A 307 -5.94 -8.94 15.58
CA LYS A 307 -6.03 -7.69 16.34
C LYS A 307 -5.99 -7.95 17.85
N ASN A 308 -6.75 -8.92 18.34
CA ASN A 308 -6.75 -9.30 19.76
C ASN A 308 -5.37 -9.76 20.21
N ASN A 309 -4.69 -10.61 19.44
CA ASN A 309 -3.33 -11.05 19.72
C ASN A 309 -2.34 -9.88 19.81
N LYS A 310 -2.45 -8.89 18.92
CA LYS A 310 -1.66 -7.65 18.97
C LYS A 310 -1.95 -6.84 20.24
N ILE A 311 -3.23 -6.73 20.64
CA ILE A 311 -3.64 -6.06 21.89
C ILE A 311 -3.06 -6.78 23.12
N TYR A 312 -3.20 -8.10 23.21
CA TYR A 312 -2.65 -8.88 24.31
C TYR A 312 -1.13 -8.76 24.40
N LYS A 313 -0.42 -8.83 23.27
CA LYS A 313 1.03 -8.59 23.21
C LYS A 313 1.38 -7.21 23.75
N TYR A 314 0.63 -6.17 23.36
CA TYR A 314 0.84 -4.81 23.83
C TYR A 314 0.59 -4.65 25.34
N LEU A 315 -0.52 -5.17 25.86
CA LEU A 315 -0.85 -5.17 27.29
C LEU A 315 0.20 -5.92 28.11
N TRP A 316 0.68 -7.05 27.60
CA TRP A 316 1.78 -7.80 28.21
C TRP A 316 3.06 -6.96 28.26
N ILE A 317 3.42 -6.26 27.17
CA ILE A 317 4.58 -5.36 27.14
C ILE A 317 4.45 -4.23 28.18
N LEU A 318 3.27 -3.61 28.28
CA LEU A 318 3.02 -2.54 29.26
C LEU A 318 3.16 -3.04 30.70
N LYS A 319 2.52 -4.18 31.01
CA LYS A 319 2.58 -4.80 32.34
C LYS A 319 4.03 -5.11 32.74
N ASN A 320 4.80 -5.71 31.84
CA ASN A 320 6.19 -6.05 32.11
C ASN A 320 7.12 -4.83 32.14
N ASN A 321 6.87 -3.79 31.33
CA ASN A 321 7.63 -2.53 31.44
C ASN A 321 7.38 -1.82 32.78
N PHE A 322 6.14 -1.86 33.29
CA PHE A 322 5.81 -1.37 34.62
C PHE A 322 6.50 -2.20 35.70
N LEU A 323 6.47 -3.53 35.60
CA LEU A 323 7.17 -4.43 36.50
C LEU A 323 8.69 -4.21 36.48
N LEU A 324 9.28 -4.01 35.30
CA LEU A 324 10.69 -3.66 35.12
C LEU A 324 11.05 -2.33 35.77
N LYS A 325 10.17 -1.32 35.69
CA LYS A 325 10.36 -0.05 36.41
C LYS A 325 10.34 -0.26 37.93
N LEU A 326 9.41 -1.07 38.44
CA LEU A 326 9.34 -1.40 39.87
C LEU A 326 10.57 -2.18 40.35
N ILE A 327 11.02 -3.18 39.60
CA ILE A 327 12.23 -3.96 39.90
C ILE A 327 13.47 -3.06 39.86
N LYS A 328 13.55 -2.14 38.89
CA LYS A 328 14.65 -1.15 38.84
C LYS A 328 14.72 -0.29 40.11
N ILE A 329 13.57 0.09 40.65
CA ILE A 329 13.48 0.93 41.86
C ILE A 329 13.80 0.12 43.13
N LYS A 330 13.21 -1.08 43.27
CA LYS A 330 13.33 -1.88 44.50
C LYS A 330 14.57 -2.79 44.55
N PHE A 331 15.05 -3.27 43.40
CA PHE A 331 16.12 -4.27 43.29
C PHE A 331 17.07 -3.97 42.12
N PRO A 332 17.96 -2.97 42.23
CA PRO A 332 18.80 -2.50 41.13
C PRO A 332 19.78 -3.56 40.58
N SER A 333 20.32 -4.41 41.45
CA SER A 333 21.21 -5.53 41.09
C SER A 333 20.49 -6.61 40.29
N LEU A 334 19.19 -6.85 40.56
CA LEU A 334 18.36 -7.84 39.85
C LEU A 334 17.84 -7.32 38.50
N TYR A 335 17.68 -6.00 38.36
CA TYR A 335 17.15 -5.36 37.15
C TYR A 335 17.92 -5.72 35.87
N LEU A 336 19.25 -5.78 35.91
CA LEU A 336 20.06 -6.08 34.72
C LEU A 336 19.82 -7.51 34.20
N ILE A 337 19.57 -8.45 35.11
CA ILE A 337 19.29 -9.86 34.79
C ILE A 337 17.89 -9.97 34.17
N VAL A 338 16.88 -9.39 34.84
CA VAL A 338 15.48 -9.42 34.37
C VAL A 338 15.33 -8.69 33.03
N LYS A 339 16.04 -7.57 32.82
CA LYS A 339 16.06 -6.84 31.55
C LYS A 339 16.65 -7.66 30.40
N LYS A 340 17.70 -8.45 30.65
CA LYS A 340 18.30 -9.35 29.64
C LYS A 340 17.33 -10.49 29.27
N MET A 341 16.66 -11.09 30.25
CA MET A 341 15.63 -12.11 30.01
C MET A 341 14.44 -11.54 29.21
N TYR A 342 13.98 -10.35 29.56
CA TYR A 342 12.87 -9.68 28.88
C TYR A 342 13.17 -9.34 27.42
N LYS A 343 14.42 -8.94 27.09
CA LYS A 343 14.84 -8.70 25.69
C LYS A 343 14.78 -9.97 24.83
N LYS A 344 15.07 -11.15 25.40
CA LYS A 344 15.00 -12.42 24.67
C LYS A 344 13.57 -12.89 24.36
N ILE A 345 12.58 -12.47 25.17
CA ILE A 345 11.17 -12.81 24.98
C ILE A 345 10.45 -11.81 24.05
N LYS A 346 10.99 -10.59 23.93
CA LYS A 346 10.43 -9.52 23.09
C LYS A 346 10.82 -9.65 21.61
N ALA A 347 11.98 -10.25 21.33
CA ALA A 347 12.41 -10.65 19.98
C ALA A 347 11.56 -11.85 19.54
#